data_AF-A0A7S1Y5N1-F1
#
_entry.id   AF-A0A7S1Y5N1-F1
#
_cell.length_a   1.000
_cell.length_b   1.000
_cell.length_c   1.000
_cell.angle_alpha   90.00
_cell.angle_beta   90.00
_cell.angle_gamma   90.00
#
_symmetry.space_group_name_H-M   'P 1'
#
loop_
_entity.id
_entity.type
_entity.pdbx_description
1 polymer ?
#
loop_
_entity_poly.entity_id
_entity_poly.type
_entity_poly.pdbx_seq_one_letter_code
_entity_poly.pdbx_strand_id
1 'polypeptide(L)'
;MISSGNDEQSFLLGDRQRVRSTPKGQCETIRCGKHTSLSSLAVLVAGVLLGALVSRTFQDLYHHDHTNLTRGPSPSSRHYTKFQAVGFQIYTGGAPKETSVGENPECANLTDFGTADGDIALQCYMGHANLTLDVQKRLEIMTDAVERAYTASDKSNDTLKVFVAPEFFFRGPNGAYIYEGNDANETDLISSGGTDNTTDAVFDLLFGLEKLAAQARFENWLFLFGTAVVSEALPVEDEWDYLFYNFGIILKGYDPSQTTGEGKLFLVPKRYVSNMDFLTPQRHTNDSIAKELIESSAQELKTENNNQKQWSPSTHAVLNPYDIKRKYYDRHMWHAYKQNIADLGYSIIEYGWFVMDGITFTVEICLDHDKRIALNTYLADAALGSQTLIPSGGDLSSVNKYVNIPRRQAQISLVSSADMTVSASALALANDGTIILQDGVSAAPVNMTYERECYTWNWHFEGGTEVIQRRAIVTPTEVEFQYIPRRGKKYSVFEENWKKSLGGVFSTALYEPKIVVYEPTGIAQ
;
A
#
# COMPACT_ATOMS: atom_id res chain seq x y z
N MET A 1 33.58 54.05 14.98
CA MET A 1 32.97 55.14 14.20
C MET A 1 31.92 54.49 13.31
N ILE A 2 30.70 54.31 13.82
CA ILE A 2 29.48 55.11 13.58
C ILE A 2 29.13 55.23 12.09
N SER A 3 28.03 54.56 11.70
CA SER A 3 26.90 55.02 10.86
C SER A 3 26.31 53.80 10.13
N SER A 4 25.33 53.06 10.67
CA SER A 4 23.88 53.28 10.61
C SER A 4 23.33 53.53 9.19
N GLY A 5 22.51 52.59 8.72
CA GLY A 5 21.65 52.70 7.55
C GLY A 5 20.64 51.55 7.57
N ASN A 6 19.48 51.81 8.17
CA ASN A 6 18.30 50.95 8.15
C ASN A 6 17.71 50.90 6.74
N ASP A 7 17.24 49.74 6.30
CA ASP A 7 16.10 49.64 5.38
C ASP A 7 15.29 48.39 5.74
N GLU A 8 14.18 48.63 6.43
CA GLU A 8 13.07 47.70 6.59
C GLU A 8 12.31 47.66 5.25
N GLN A 9 12.32 46.51 4.57
CA GLN A 9 11.32 46.22 3.54
C GLN A 9 10.27 45.25 4.09
N SER A 10 9.12 45.83 4.40
CA SER A 10 7.85 45.16 4.64
C SER A 10 7.43 44.35 3.41
N PHE A 11 7.46 43.02 3.53
CA PHE A 11 6.81 42.14 2.56
C PHE A 11 5.31 42.08 2.84
N LEU A 12 4.55 42.56 1.87
CA LEU A 12 3.09 42.50 1.80
C LEU A 12 2.63 41.04 1.81
N LEU A 13 1.69 40.74 2.71
CA LEU A 13 0.90 39.52 2.74
C LEU A 13 0.12 39.40 1.42
N GLY A 14 0.58 38.49 0.56
CA GLY A 14 -0.15 38.08 -0.64
C GLY A 14 -1.39 37.27 -0.25
N ASP A 15 -2.53 37.67 -0.81
CA ASP A 15 -3.83 37.03 -0.68
C ASP A 15 -3.75 35.51 -0.94
N ARG A 16 -4.14 34.74 0.08
CA ARG A 16 -4.44 33.31 -0.06
C ARG A 16 -5.64 33.15 -0.99
N GLN A 17 -5.40 32.74 -2.22
CA GLN A 17 -6.44 32.17 -3.06
C GLN A 17 -7.03 30.94 -2.36
N ARG A 18 -8.30 31.04 -1.96
CA ARG A 18 -9.13 29.88 -1.61
C ARG A 18 -9.23 29.00 -2.85
N VAL A 19 -8.53 27.88 -2.85
CA VAL A 19 -8.85 26.75 -3.72
C VAL A 19 -10.29 26.35 -3.37
N ARG A 20 -11.21 26.49 -4.33
CA ARG A 20 -12.57 25.98 -4.20
C ARG A 20 -12.49 24.46 -4.23
N SER A 21 -12.77 23.82 -3.09
CA SER A 21 -13.02 22.39 -3.06
C SER A 21 -14.25 22.08 -3.91
N THR A 22 -14.09 21.11 -4.81
CA THR A 22 -15.20 20.50 -5.56
C THR A 22 -16.14 19.78 -4.58
N PRO A 23 -17.46 19.72 -4.85
CA PRO A 23 -18.38 18.98 -3.98
C PRO A 23 -18.11 17.48 -4.15
N LYS A 24 -17.46 16.84 -3.17
CA LYS A 24 -17.30 15.39 -3.15
C LYS A 24 -18.67 14.70 -2.93
N GLY A 25 -18.98 13.77 -3.84
CA GLY A 25 -19.96 12.66 -3.82
C GLY A 25 -21.20 12.73 -2.93
N GLN A 26 -22.38 12.55 -3.54
CA GLN A 26 -23.60 12.20 -2.82
C GLN A 26 -23.37 10.90 -2.03
N CYS A 27 -23.60 10.91 -0.71
CA CYS A 27 -23.72 9.67 0.07
C CYS A 27 -24.88 8.86 -0.52
N GLU A 28 -24.59 7.81 -1.28
CA GLU A 28 -25.63 6.88 -1.72
C GLU A 28 -26.27 6.24 -0.48
N THR A 29 -27.43 6.75 -0.10
CA THR A 29 -28.30 6.11 0.88
C THR A 29 -28.66 4.71 0.39
N ILE A 30 -28.06 3.68 0.99
CA ILE A 30 -28.68 2.36 1.05
C ILE A 30 -29.95 2.52 1.90
N ARG A 31 -31.08 2.81 1.24
CA ARG A 31 -32.40 2.82 1.88
C ARG A 31 -32.75 1.39 2.25
N CYS A 32 -32.52 1.00 3.50
CA CYS A 32 -33.26 -0.11 4.10
C CYS A 32 -34.72 0.33 4.25
N GLY A 33 -35.57 -0.10 3.32
CA GLY A 33 -37.01 0.10 3.39
C GLY A 33 -37.59 -0.57 4.65
N LYS A 34 -38.19 0.24 5.54
CA LYS A 34 -39.03 -0.25 6.63
C LYS A 34 -40.41 -0.59 6.08
N HIS A 35 -40.76 -1.88 6.05
CA HIS A 35 -42.16 -2.32 6.10
C HIS A 35 -42.50 -2.63 7.56
N THR A 36 -43.36 -1.83 8.17
CA THR A 36 -44.00 -2.15 9.45
C THR A 36 -45.38 -2.75 9.17
N SER A 37 -45.58 -4.03 9.50
CA SER A 37 -46.92 -4.57 9.76
C SER A 37 -47.02 -4.97 11.24
N LEU A 38 -48.07 -4.47 11.89
CA LEU A 38 -48.41 -4.72 13.29
C LEU A 38 -48.84 -6.18 13.51
N SER A 39 -48.01 -6.97 14.18
CA SER A 39 -48.44 -8.19 14.91
C SER A 39 -47.30 -8.85 15.70
N SER A 40 -46.81 -8.23 16.78
CA SER A 40 -45.86 -8.92 17.69
C SER A 40 -45.80 -8.30 19.09
N LEU A 41 -46.91 -8.34 19.84
CA LEU A 41 -46.86 -8.05 21.30
C LEU A 41 -46.73 -9.33 22.15
N ALA A 42 -46.93 -10.52 21.57
CA ALA A 42 -46.84 -11.80 22.27
C ALA A 42 -45.42 -12.42 22.30
N VAL A 43 -44.49 -11.95 21.45
CA VAL A 43 -43.11 -12.47 21.37
C VAL A 43 -42.19 -11.84 22.43
N LEU A 44 -42.55 -10.67 22.97
CA LEU A 44 -41.69 -9.89 23.85
C LEU A 44 -41.57 -10.47 25.28
N VAL A 45 -42.59 -11.19 25.77
CA VAL A 45 -42.58 -11.76 27.12
C VAL A 45 -41.86 -13.12 27.16
N ALA A 46 -41.92 -13.90 26.07
CA ALA A 46 -41.17 -15.16 25.94
C ALA A 46 -39.66 -14.92 25.73
N GLY A 47 -39.28 -13.83 25.04
CA GLY A 47 -37.88 -13.47 24.81
C GLY A 47 -37.12 -13.03 26.08
N VAL A 48 -37.79 -12.37 27.02
CA VAL A 48 -37.14 -11.87 28.25
C VAL A 48 -36.83 -13.00 29.24
N LEU A 49 -37.66 -14.05 29.30
CA LEU A 49 -37.41 -15.21 30.16
C LEU A 49 -36.39 -16.20 29.57
N LEU A 50 -36.33 -16.35 28.24
CA LEU A 50 -35.25 -17.11 27.59
C LEU A 50 -33.90 -16.38 27.68
N GLY A 51 -33.88 -15.04 27.58
CA GLY A 51 -32.66 -14.23 27.71
C GLY A 51 -32.03 -14.31 29.10
N ALA A 52 -32.84 -14.37 30.16
CA ALA A 52 -32.34 -14.49 31.54
C ALA A 52 -31.79 -15.89 31.85
N LEU A 53 -32.32 -16.96 31.23
CA LEU A 53 -31.80 -18.32 31.41
C LEU A 53 -30.50 -18.54 30.62
N VAL A 54 -30.40 -18.01 29.40
CA VAL A 54 -29.18 -18.11 28.56
C VAL A 54 -28.04 -17.24 29.13
N SER A 55 -28.33 -16.12 29.78
CA SER A 55 -27.30 -15.26 30.39
C SER A 55 -26.64 -15.88 31.63
N ARG A 56 -27.30 -16.81 32.34
CA ARG A 56 -26.69 -17.51 33.49
C ARG A 56 -25.85 -18.71 33.06
N THR A 57 -26.28 -19.47 32.06
CA THR A 57 -25.45 -20.57 31.50
C THR A 57 -24.23 -20.06 30.74
N PHE A 58 -24.28 -18.87 30.13
CA PHE A 58 -23.09 -18.26 29.54
C PHE A 58 -22.07 -17.78 30.58
N GLN A 59 -22.49 -17.32 31.77
CA GLN A 59 -21.56 -16.93 32.83
C GLN A 59 -20.82 -18.12 33.45
N ASP A 60 -21.49 -19.28 33.57
CA ASP A 60 -20.88 -20.48 34.15
C ASP A 60 -20.01 -21.26 33.16
N LEU A 61 -20.28 -21.20 31.85
CA LEU A 61 -19.42 -21.77 30.81
C LEU A 61 -18.21 -20.88 30.47
N TYR A 62 -18.21 -19.59 30.84
CA TYR A 62 -17.08 -18.68 30.60
C TYR A 62 -15.97 -18.79 31.65
N HIS A 63 -16.24 -19.45 32.79
CA HIS A 63 -15.27 -19.50 33.89
C HIS A 63 -14.36 -20.72 33.90
N HIS A 64 -14.53 -21.71 33.01
CA HIS A 64 -13.91 -23.03 33.22
C HIS A 64 -12.77 -23.48 32.30
N ASP A 65 -12.32 -22.72 31.29
CA ASP A 65 -11.22 -23.21 30.43
C ASP A 65 -10.31 -22.13 29.77
N HIS A 66 -9.86 -21.14 30.55
CA HIS A 66 -8.95 -20.09 30.06
C HIS A 66 -7.58 -20.03 30.75
N THR A 67 -7.25 -20.97 31.65
CA THR A 67 -5.96 -20.95 32.37
C THR A 67 -4.78 -21.52 31.57
N ASN A 68 -5.02 -22.11 30.39
CA ASN A 68 -3.97 -22.61 29.49
C ASN A 68 -3.82 -21.81 28.19
N LEU A 69 -4.45 -20.64 28.07
CA LEU A 69 -4.07 -19.65 27.06
C LEU A 69 -2.68 -19.14 27.43
N THR A 70 -1.68 -19.79 26.83
CA THR A 70 -0.28 -19.42 26.68
C THR A 70 0.04 -18.09 27.36
N ARG A 71 0.67 -18.16 28.54
CA ARG A 71 1.39 -17.01 29.10
C ARG A 71 2.18 -16.39 27.95
N GLY A 72 1.76 -15.20 27.53
CA GLY A 72 2.46 -14.45 26.49
C GLY A 72 3.95 -14.41 26.85
N PRO A 73 4.84 -14.35 25.85
CA PRO A 73 6.28 -14.31 26.09
C PRO A 73 6.58 -13.28 27.18
N SER A 74 7.40 -13.70 28.16
CA SER A 74 7.77 -12.89 29.33
C SER A 74 8.17 -11.48 28.86
N PRO A 75 7.69 -10.39 29.52
CA PRO A 75 8.07 -9.01 29.19
C PRO A 75 9.59 -8.76 29.13
N SER A 76 10.39 -9.65 29.71
CA SER A 76 11.85 -9.61 29.71
C SER A 76 12.54 -9.96 28.38
N SER A 77 11.81 -10.24 27.28
CA SER A 77 12.43 -10.60 25.99
C SER A 77 12.17 -9.63 24.84
N ARG A 78 11.65 -8.42 25.07
CA ARG A 78 11.49 -7.44 23.97
C ARG A 78 12.86 -6.87 23.61
N HIS A 79 13.32 -7.19 22.40
CA HIS A 79 14.57 -6.68 21.83
C HIS A 79 14.51 -5.15 21.61
N TYR A 80 13.36 -4.65 21.15
CA TYR A 80 13.14 -3.22 20.90
C TYR A 80 12.29 -2.56 21.99
N THR A 81 12.72 -1.39 22.45
CA THR A 81 11.93 -0.52 23.34
C THR A 81 11.33 0.68 22.60
N LYS A 82 11.93 1.04 21.45
CA LYS A 82 11.53 2.15 20.59
C LYS A 82 11.43 1.70 19.14
N PHE A 83 10.76 2.50 18.35
CA PHE A 83 10.86 2.44 16.89
C PHE A 83 11.09 3.85 16.33
N GLN A 84 11.67 3.93 15.13
CA GLN A 84 11.86 5.16 14.39
C GLN A 84 11.24 4.99 13.00
N ALA A 85 10.27 5.85 12.67
CA ALA A 85 9.68 5.87 11.35
C ALA A 85 10.55 6.68 10.36
N VAL A 86 10.67 6.17 9.13
CA VAL A 86 11.30 6.82 8.00
C VAL A 86 10.41 6.64 6.78
N GLY A 87 9.88 7.73 6.22
CA GLY A 87 9.13 7.67 4.96
C GLY A 87 9.96 8.13 3.78
N PHE A 88 9.79 7.49 2.63
CA PHE A 88 10.38 7.90 1.36
C PHE A 88 9.33 8.60 0.49
N GLN A 89 9.43 9.92 0.39
CA GLN A 89 8.58 10.75 -0.47
C GLN A 89 9.13 10.78 -1.89
N ILE A 90 8.38 10.25 -2.83
CA ILE A 90 8.65 10.31 -4.27
C ILE A 90 7.33 10.21 -5.03
N TYR A 91 7.23 10.97 -6.13
CA TYR A 91 6.04 10.91 -6.96
C TYR A 91 6.00 9.61 -7.76
N THR A 92 5.02 8.74 -7.49
CA THR A 92 4.86 7.43 -8.16
C THR A 92 3.77 7.41 -9.24
N GLY A 93 3.03 8.51 -9.41
CA GLY A 93 2.11 8.68 -10.53
C GLY A 93 2.82 8.78 -11.88
N GLY A 94 2.06 8.75 -12.98
CA GLY A 94 2.60 9.06 -14.30
C GLY A 94 2.85 10.56 -14.44
N ALA A 95 3.83 10.97 -15.25
CA ALA A 95 4.09 12.39 -15.43
C ALA A 95 2.89 13.05 -16.14
N PRO A 96 2.34 14.16 -15.65
CA PRO A 96 1.19 14.80 -16.27
C PRO A 96 1.57 15.25 -17.69
N LYS A 97 0.73 14.96 -18.69
CA LYS A 97 0.94 15.36 -20.08
C LYS A 97 0.93 16.87 -20.25
N GLU A 98 0.07 17.54 -19.49
CA GLU A 98 -0.02 19.00 -19.43
C GLU A 98 0.29 19.47 -18.02
N THR A 99 1.04 20.56 -17.93
CA THR A 99 1.35 21.26 -16.69
C THR A 99 0.71 22.66 -16.74
N SER A 100 0.80 23.40 -15.63
CA SER A 100 0.36 24.80 -15.60
C SER A 100 1.09 25.72 -16.59
N VAL A 101 2.23 25.28 -17.16
CA VAL A 101 3.03 26.04 -18.12
C VAL A 101 2.95 25.51 -19.56
N GLY A 102 2.11 24.51 -19.83
CA GLY A 102 1.94 23.88 -21.15
C GLY A 102 2.27 22.39 -21.17
N GLU A 103 2.52 21.84 -22.36
CA GLU A 103 2.88 20.43 -22.56
C GLU A 103 4.14 20.06 -21.75
N ASN A 104 4.09 18.94 -21.06
CA ASN A 104 5.20 18.47 -20.25
C ASN A 104 6.31 17.92 -21.16
N PRO A 105 7.51 18.52 -21.17
CA PRO A 105 8.62 18.03 -21.99
C PRO A 105 9.07 16.62 -21.61
N GLU A 106 8.78 16.15 -20.39
CA GLU A 106 9.04 14.77 -19.97
C GLU A 106 8.23 13.75 -20.77
N CYS A 107 7.05 14.13 -21.26
CA CYS A 107 6.20 13.29 -22.08
C CYS A 107 6.52 13.35 -23.57
N ALA A 108 7.53 14.13 -23.97
CA ALA A 108 7.91 14.25 -25.38
C ALA A 108 8.39 12.90 -25.92
N ASN A 109 7.75 12.42 -27.00
CA ASN A 109 8.03 11.14 -27.68
C ASN A 109 7.64 9.88 -26.88
N LEU A 110 6.90 10.01 -25.79
CA LEU A 110 6.30 8.86 -25.12
C LEU A 110 4.95 8.55 -25.75
N THR A 111 4.66 7.28 -25.97
CA THR A 111 3.40 6.79 -26.57
C THR A 111 2.45 6.21 -25.53
N ASP A 112 2.95 5.93 -24.33
CA ASP A 112 2.21 5.26 -23.28
C ASP A 112 1.57 6.31 -22.38
N PHE A 113 0.28 6.59 -22.63
CA PHE A 113 -0.49 7.55 -21.85
C PHE A 113 -1.60 6.85 -21.05
N GLY A 114 -1.69 7.19 -19.77
CA GLY A 114 -2.74 6.89 -18.79
C GLY A 114 -3.69 8.07 -18.57
N THR A 115 -4.85 7.87 -17.94
CA THR A 115 -5.53 8.94 -17.17
C THR A 115 -5.39 8.66 -15.69
N ALA A 116 -5.12 9.70 -14.90
CA ALA A 116 -5.31 9.62 -13.46
C ALA A 116 -6.80 9.69 -13.11
N ASP A 117 -7.14 9.10 -11.98
CA ASP A 117 -8.49 8.85 -11.53
C ASP A 117 -9.43 10.06 -11.59
N GLY A 118 -10.57 9.94 -12.29
CA GLY A 118 -11.63 10.97 -12.36
C GLY A 118 -11.24 12.31 -13.01
N ASP A 119 -9.98 12.49 -13.37
CA ASP A 119 -9.45 13.70 -13.97
C ASP A 119 -9.09 13.43 -15.43
N ILE A 120 -9.38 14.39 -16.30
CA ILE A 120 -9.13 14.27 -17.75
C ILE A 120 -7.63 14.42 -18.06
N ALA A 121 -6.81 14.61 -17.03
CA ALA A 121 -5.39 14.81 -17.14
C ALA A 121 -4.69 13.50 -17.55
N LEU A 122 -4.31 13.44 -18.82
CA LEU A 122 -3.45 12.39 -19.35
C LEU A 122 -2.10 12.41 -18.62
N GLN A 123 -1.54 11.23 -18.35
CA GLN A 123 -0.24 11.03 -17.74
C GLN A 123 0.60 10.12 -18.62
N CYS A 124 1.89 10.39 -18.81
CA CYS A 124 2.79 9.48 -19.52
C CYS A 124 3.57 8.58 -18.54
N TYR A 125 3.84 7.35 -18.96
CA TYR A 125 4.72 6.44 -18.20
C TYR A 125 6.18 6.87 -18.34
N MET A 126 6.83 7.19 -17.23
CA MET A 126 8.20 7.72 -17.23
C MET A 126 9.30 6.67 -17.25
N GLY A 127 8.98 5.40 -16.96
CA GLY A 127 9.98 4.35 -16.82
C GLY A 127 10.49 3.81 -18.16
N HIS A 128 11.33 2.78 -18.08
CA HIS A 128 11.96 2.19 -19.25
C HIS A 128 11.06 1.15 -19.91
N ALA A 129 11.05 1.10 -21.26
CA ALA A 129 10.28 0.11 -22.01
C ALA A 129 10.81 -1.34 -21.83
N ASN A 130 12.13 -1.48 -21.69
CA ASN A 130 12.75 -2.74 -21.25
C ASN A 130 12.52 -2.92 -19.74
N LEU A 131 11.75 -3.96 -19.36
CA LEU A 131 11.29 -4.19 -18.00
C LEU A 131 12.43 -4.46 -17.00
N THR A 132 13.44 -5.24 -17.38
CA THR A 132 14.61 -5.53 -16.54
C THR A 132 15.39 -4.25 -16.23
N LEU A 133 15.62 -3.40 -17.24
CA LEU A 133 16.30 -2.12 -17.04
C LEU A 133 15.45 -1.14 -16.20
N ASP A 134 14.13 -1.15 -16.37
CA ASP A 134 13.22 -0.37 -15.54
C ASP A 134 13.31 -0.76 -14.06
N VAL A 135 13.21 -2.05 -13.76
CA VAL A 135 13.37 -2.60 -12.41
C VAL A 135 14.73 -2.25 -11.83
N GLN A 136 15.81 -2.45 -12.59
CA GLN A 136 17.15 -2.10 -12.15
C GLN A 136 17.26 -0.62 -11.76
N LYS A 137 16.72 0.29 -12.59
CA LYS A 137 16.77 1.73 -12.31
C LYS A 137 15.94 2.12 -11.09
N ARG A 138 14.78 1.50 -10.89
CA ARG A 138 13.97 1.70 -9.69
C ARG A 138 14.66 1.17 -8.44
N LEU A 139 15.35 0.03 -8.52
CA LEU A 139 16.16 -0.54 -7.44
C LEU A 139 17.35 0.37 -7.08
N GLU A 140 18.01 0.98 -8.06
CA GLU A 140 19.07 1.98 -7.84
C GLU A 140 18.53 3.17 -7.00
N ILE A 141 17.38 3.73 -7.40
CA ILE A 141 16.71 4.83 -6.67
C ILE A 141 16.30 4.42 -5.25
N MET A 142 15.75 3.21 -5.10
CA MET A 142 15.38 2.68 -3.78
C MET A 142 16.60 2.48 -2.88
N THR A 143 17.70 1.99 -3.45
CA THR A 143 18.97 1.82 -2.74
C THR A 143 19.47 3.16 -2.22
N ASP A 144 19.52 4.19 -3.06
CA ASP A 144 19.95 5.54 -2.65
C ASP A 144 19.07 6.12 -1.53
N ALA A 145 17.75 5.91 -1.60
CA ALA A 145 16.83 6.32 -0.54
C ALA A 145 17.09 5.58 0.78
N VAL A 146 17.33 4.27 0.73
CA VAL A 146 17.67 3.45 1.90
C VAL A 146 19.02 3.85 2.50
N GLU A 147 20.04 4.12 1.68
CA GLU A 147 21.35 4.60 2.16
C GLU A 147 21.25 5.95 2.86
N ARG A 148 20.45 6.85 2.29
CA ARG A 148 20.17 8.15 2.89
C ARG A 148 19.42 7.99 4.21
N ALA A 149 18.41 7.10 4.23
CA ALA A 149 17.64 6.78 5.44
C ALA A 149 18.54 6.22 6.53
N TYR A 150 19.38 5.25 6.19
CA TYR A 150 20.36 4.68 7.08
C TYR A 150 21.20 5.78 7.72
N THR A 151 21.82 6.64 6.92
CA THR A 151 22.71 7.72 7.38
C THR A 151 22.02 8.66 8.36
N ALA A 152 20.77 9.03 8.10
CA ALA A 152 20.01 9.99 8.91
C ALA A 152 19.31 9.38 10.14
N SER A 153 19.21 8.05 10.20
CA SER A 153 18.50 7.33 11.26
C SER A 153 19.31 7.08 12.53
N ASP A 154 18.56 6.81 13.60
CA ASP A 154 19.10 6.36 14.88
C ASP A 154 19.87 5.04 14.73
N LYS A 155 21.03 4.95 15.39
CA LYS A 155 21.96 3.82 15.29
C LYS A 155 21.86 2.83 16.43
N SER A 156 20.97 3.06 17.41
CA SER A 156 20.81 2.19 18.55
C SER A 156 20.19 0.85 18.15
N ASN A 157 20.68 -0.22 18.77
CA ASN A 157 20.16 -1.58 18.54
C ASN A 157 18.82 -1.81 19.27
N ASP A 158 18.46 -0.98 20.26
CA ASP A 158 17.18 -1.05 20.98
C ASP A 158 16.01 -0.36 20.24
N THR A 159 16.30 0.19 19.05
CA THR A 159 15.37 0.96 18.24
C THR A 159 15.18 0.29 16.89
N LEU A 160 13.95 -0.16 16.61
CA LEU A 160 13.55 -0.68 15.31
C LEU A 160 13.36 0.48 14.31
N LYS A 161 14.09 0.48 13.20
CA LYS A 161 13.89 1.45 12.12
C LYS A 161 12.85 0.91 11.14
N VAL A 162 11.83 1.69 10.83
CA VAL A 162 10.75 1.31 9.90
C VAL A 162 10.76 2.24 8.71
N PHE A 163 11.23 1.73 7.57
CA PHE A 163 11.26 2.43 6.29
C PHE A 163 9.99 2.14 5.50
N VAL A 164 9.31 3.16 5.01
CA VAL A 164 8.08 3.02 4.20
C VAL A 164 8.23 3.81 2.91
N ALA A 165 8.10 3.12 1.78
CA ALA A 165 7.99 3.70 0.45
C ALA A 165 6.52 3.67 -0.04
N PRO A 166 6.15 4.52 -1.01
CA PRO A 166 4.77 4.71 -1.45
C PRO A 166 4.27 3.58 -2.35
N GLU A 167 2.95 3.54 -2.56
CA GLU A 167 2.34 2.63 -3.53
C GLU A 167 2.78 2.96 -4.97
N PHE A 168 2.76 1.96 -5.84
CA PHE A 168 3.13 2.03 -7.26
C PHE A 168 4.58 2.39 -7.53
N PHE A 169 5.46 2.26 -6.53
CA PHE A 169 6.88 2.47 -6.75
C PHE A 169 7.43 1.53 -7.83
N PHE A 170 6.96 0.28 -7.86
CA PHE A 170 7.30 -0.71 -8.89
C PHE A 170 6.08 -0.95 -9.79
N ARG A 171 5.96 -0.14 -10.84
CA ARG A 171 4.87 -0.24 -11.82
C ARG A 171 5.47 -0.24 -13.22
N GLY A 172 5.11 -1.22 -14.03
CA GLY A 172 5.58 -1.33 -15.41
C GLY A 172 4.85 -0.40 -16.40
N PRO A 173 5.31 -0.36 -17.67
CA PRO A 173 4.82 0.57 -18.70
C PRO A 173 3.33 0.42 -19.02
N ASN A 174 2.79 -0.81 -18.91
CA ASN A 174 1.38 -1.10 -19.12
C ASN A 174 0.56 -1.04 -17.82
N GLY A 175 1.04 -0.31 -16.82
CA GLY A 175 0.47 -0.30 -15.47
C GLY A 175 0.84 -1.51 -14.63
N ALA A 176 1.57 -2.49 -15.19
CA ALA A 176 2.05 -3.69 -14.52
C ALA A 176 3.32 -4.24 -15.20
N TYR A 177 4.13 -5.00 -14.46
CA TYR A 177 5.15 -5.87 -15.05
C TYR A 177 4.49 -7.15 -15.54
N ILE A 178 4.73 -7.51 -16.80
CA ILE A 178 4.16 -8.74 -17.37
C ILE A 178 4.99 -9.93 -16.86
N TYR A 179 4.29 -10.87 -16.23
CA TYR A 179 4.78 -12.19 -15.88
C TYR A 179 4.45 -13.13 -17.03
N GLU A 180 5.47 -13.52 -17.78
CA GLU A 180 5.38 -14.55 -18.79
C GLU A 180 5.52 -15.90 -18.07
N GLY A 181 4.39 -16.56 -17.78
CA GLY A 181 4.39 -17.85 -17.11
C GLY A 181 5.29 -18.86 -17.83
N ASN A 182 5.95 -19.73 -17.07
CA ASN A 182 6.91 -20.75 -17.55
C ASN A 182 6.29 -21.86 -18.44
N ASP A 183 5.21 -21.60 -19.18
CA ASP A 183 4.69 -22.51 -20.21
C ASP A 183 5.67 -22.69 -21.39
N ALA A 184 6.75 -21.90 -21.42
CA ALA A 184 7.97 -22.24 -22.15
C ALA A 184 8.62 -23.46 -21.50
N ASN A 185 8.19 -24.66 -21.94
CA ASN A 185 8.75 -25.98 -21.65
C ASN A 185 10.06 -25.92 -20.84
N GLU A 186 10.02 -26.43 -19.60
CA GLU A 186 11.13 -26.56 -18.63
C GLU A 186 12.45 -27.08 -19.24
N THR A 187 12.40 -27.72 -20.42
CA THR A 187 13.56 -28.21 -21.19
C THR A 187 14.35 -27.15 -21.97
N ASP A 188 13.77 -25.97 -22.28
CA ASP A 188 14.45 -24.93 -23.08
C ASP A 188 15.28 -23.94 -22.24
N LEU A 189 15.00 -23.84 -20.93
CA LEU A 189 15.75 -23.00 -19.99
C LEU A 189 17.16 -23.50 -19.66
N ILE A 190 17.43 -24.80 -19.85
CA ILE A 190 18.76 -25.40 -19.56
C ILE A 190 19.60 -25.55 -20.83
N SER A 191 18.98 -25.58 -22.01
CA SER A 191 19.65 -25.96 -23.27
C SER A 191 20.12 -24.76 -24.09
N SER A 192 19.61 -23.57 -23.83
CA SER A 192 20.07 -22.34 -24.45
C SER A 192 21.22 -21.75 -23.63
N GLY A 193 22.44 -22.23 -23.88
CA GLY A 193 23.68 -21.55 -23.48
C GLY A 193 23.87 -20.17 -24.16
N GLY A 194 22.78 -19.49 -24.48
CA GLY A 194 22.70 -18.16 -25.04
C GLY A 194 22.67 -17.14 -23.91
N THR A 195 23.46 -16.10 -24.06
CA THR A 195 23.61 -14.96 -23.16
C THR A 195 22.37 -14.05 -23.08
N ASP A 196 21.18 -14.53 -23.50
CA ASP A 196 19.93 -13.78 -23.33
C ASP A 196 19.43 -14.01 -21.91
N ASN A 197 19.98 -13.21 -21.00
CA ASN A 197 19.50 -13.01 -19.63
C ASN A 197 18.11 -12.33 -19.66
N THR A 198 17.09 -12.97 -20.20
CA THR A 198 15.70 -12.55 -19.98
C THR A 198 15.26 -13.10 -18.62
N THR A 199 15.87 -12.59 -17.56
CA THR A 199 15.38 -12.79 -16.20
C THR A 199 14.04 -12.09 -16.07
N ASP A 200 13.08 -12.77 -15.44
CA ASP A 200 11.76 -12.21 -15.12
C ASP A 200 11.96 -10.95 -14.24
N ALA A 201 11.42 -9.82 -14.71
CA ALA A 201 11.53 -8.53 -14.02
C ALA A 201 10.99 -8.58 -12.59
N VAL A 202 9.97 -9.41 -12.33
CA VAL A 202 9.41 -9.62 -10.99
C VAL A 202 10.39 -10.36 -10.09
N PHE A 203 11.08 -11.36 -10.63
CA PHE A 203 12.14 -12.08 -9.91
C PHE A 203 13.31 -11.15 -9.59
N ASP A 204 13.78 -10.39 -10.57
CA ASP A 204 14.88 -9.41 -10.37
C ASP A 204 14.52 -8.35 -9.33
N LEU A 205 13.26 -7.92 -9.30
CA LEU A 205 12.74 -6.99 -8.31
C LEU A 205 12.81 -7.58 -6.89
N LEU A 206 12.21 -8.75 -6.68
CA LEU A 206 12.15 -9.38 -5.35
C LEU A 206 13.55 -9.72 -4.83
N PHE A 207 14.39 -10.32 -5.69
CA PHE A 207 15.77 -10.66 -5.35
C PHE A 207 16.62 -9.41 -5.08
N GLY A 208 16.45 -8.35 -5.88
CA GLY A 208 17.15 -7.08 -5.70
C GLY A 208 16.82 -6.41 -4.35
N LEU A 209 15.54 -6.40 -3.97
CA LEU A 209 15.10 -5.87 -2.67
C LEU A 209 15.57 -6.72 -1.50
N GLU A 210 15.54 -8.05 -1.62
CA GLU A 210 16.08 -8.96 -0.61
C GLU A 210 17.58 -8.70 -0.40
N LYS A 211 18.36 -8.63 -1.47
CA LYS A 211 19.79 -8.32 -1.41
C LYS A 211 20.06 -6.95 -0.76
N LEU A 212 19.19 -5.96 -0.98
CA LEU A 212 19.27 -4.67 -0.33
C LEU A 212 19.06 -4.78 1.19
N ALA A 213 18.05 -5.54 1.63
CA ALA A 213 17.72 -5.72 3.05
C ALA A 213 18.65 -6.71 3.79
N ALA A 214 19.25 -7.67 3.08
CA ALA A 214 20.14 -8.72 3.58
C ALA A 214 21.56 -8.19 3.84
N GLN A 215 21.68 -7.19 4.71
CA GLN A 215 22.95 -6.63 5.14
C GLN A 215 22.98 -6.50 6.67
N ALA A 216 24.12 -6.83 7.30
CA ALA A 216 24.27 -6.79 8.75
C ALA A 216 23.85 -5.45 9.40
N ARG A 217 24.14 -4.33 8.73
CA ARG A 217 23.75 -2.99 9.21
C ARG A 217 22.24 -2.73 9.23
N PHE A 218 21.46 -3.56 8.56
CA PHE A 218 20.00 -3.49 8.50
C PHE A 218 19.31 -4.49 9.43
N GLU A 219 20.06 -5.19 10.29
CA GLU A 219 19.50 -6.15 11.26
C GLU A 219 18.44 -5.55 12.18
N ASN A 220 18.45 -4.23 12.42
CA ASN A 220 17.42 -3.54 13.22
C ASN A 220 16.47 -2.69 12.37
N TRP A 221 16.22 -3.12 11.12
CA TRP A 221 15.32 -2.45 10.17
C TRP A 221 14.18 -3.35 9.71
N LEU A 222 13.02 -2.73 9.45
CA LEU A 222 11.87 -3.28 8.76
C LEU A 222 11.56 -2.34 7.59
N PHE A 223 11.45 -2.89 6.39
CA PHE A 223 11.19 -2.15 5.16
C PHE A 223 9.82 -2.53 4.63
N LEU A 224 8.99 -1.54 4.30
CA LEU A 224 7.87 -1.65 3.38
C LEU A 224 8.31 -0.90 2.11
N PHE A 225 8.72 -1.64 1.08
CA PHE A 225 9.30 -1.09 -0.14
C PHE A 225 8.28 -0.49 -1.12
N GLY A 226 7.09 -0.14 -0.63
CA GLY A 226 5.97 0.23 -1.48
C GLY A 226 5.30 -1.00 -2.06
N THR A 227 4.70 -0.84 -3.24
CA THR A 227 4.03 -1.94 -3.94
C THR A 227 4.58 -2.19 -5.33
N ALA A 228 4.39 -3.44 -5.77
CA ALA A 228 4.60 -3.87 -7.13
C ALA A 228 3.26 -4.21 -7.80
N VAL A 229 3.08 -3.80 -9.05
CA VAL A 229 1.97 -4.24 -9.89
C VAL A 229 2.48 -5.20 -10.96
N VAL A 230 1.90 -6.39 -11.01
CA VAL A 230 2.27 -7.49 -11.92
C VAL A 230 1.02 -7.93 -12.67
N SER A 231 1.19 -8.42 -13.90
CA SER A 231 0.11 -8.98 -14.70
C SER A 231 0.52 -10.31 -15.32
N GLU A 232 -0.38 -11.27 -15.40
CA GLU A 232 -0.17 -12.57 -16.03
C GLU A 232 -1.18 -12.74 -17.17
N ALA A 233 -0.71 -13.12 -18.36
CA ALA A 233 -1.60 -13.42 -19.47
C ALA A 233 -2.32 -14.75 -19.22
N LEU A 234 -3.65 -14.77 -19.36
CA LEU A 234 -4.44 -15.98 -19.21
C LEU A 234 -4.43 -16.82 -20.49
N PRO A 235 -4.40 -18.16 -20.39
CA PRO A 235 -4.33 -19.07 -21.55
C PRO A 235 -5.68 -19.22 -22.32
N VAL A 236 -6.54 -18.21 -22.33
CA VAL A 236 -7.89 -18.28 -22.95
C VAL A 236 -7.90 -17.76 -24.40
N GLU A 237 -9.00 -18.06 -25.12
CA GLU A 237 -9.22 -17.73 -26.55
C GLU A 237 -9.11 -16.22 -26.87
N ASP A 238 -9.13 -15.34 -25.86
CA ASP A 238 -8.95 -13.90 -26.01
C ASP A 238 -7.53 -13.51 -25.60
N GLU A 239 -6.73 -13.05 -26.58
CA GLU A 239 -5.33 -12.61 -26.41
C GLU A 239 -5.17 -11.43 -25.41
N TRP A 240 -6.28 -10.88 -24.91
CA TRP A 240 -6.32 -9.68 -24.07
C TRP A 240 -6.77 -9.92 -22.62
N ASP A 241 -6.96 -11.18 -22.22
CA ASP A 241 -7.31 -11.50 -20.83
C ASP A 241 -6.05 -11.58 -19.94
N TYR A 242 -5.93 -10.62 -19.01
CA TYR A 242 -4.85 -10.57 -18.03
C TYR A 242 -5.41 -10.68 -16.61
N LEU A 243 -4.69 -11.39 -15.76
CA LEU A 243 -4.80 -11.27 -14.31
C LEU A 243 -3.85 -10.20 -13.82
N PHE A 244 -4.30 -9.39 -12.86
CA PHE A 244 -3.46 -8.38 -12.23
C PHE A 244 -3.24 -8.70 -10.76
N TYR A 245 -2.08 -8.27 -10.27
CA TYR A 245 -1.65 -8.42 -8.89
C TYR A 245 -1.05 -7.09 -8.43
N ASN A 246 -1.48 -6.58 -7.29
CA ASN A 246 -0.79 -5.48 -6.61
C ASN A 246 -0.48 -5.94 -5.20
N PHE A 247 0.78 -5.87 -4.80
CA PHE A 247 1.19 -6.33 -3.49
C PHE A 247 2.30 -5.46 -2.90
N GLY A 248 2.23 -5.26 -1.60
CA GLY A 248 3.27 -4.62 -0.80
C GLY A 248 4.37 -5.61 -0.44
N ILE A 249 5.61 -5.14 -0.46
CA ILE A 249 6.79 -5.98 -0.20
C ILE A 249 7.37 -5.55 1.16
N ILE A 250 7.30 -6.44 2.14
CA ILE A 250 7.83 -6.18 3.49
C ILE A 250 9.01 -7.09 3.78
N LEU A 251 10.17 -6.50 4.06
CA LEU A 251 11.39 -7.22 4.38
C LEU A 251 11.93 -6.77 5.74
N LYS A 252 12.26 -7.72 6.61
CA LYS A 252 13.01 -7.49 7.84
C LYS A 252 14.49 -7.65 7.50
N GLY A 253 15.31 -6.61 7.75
CA GLY A 253 16.75 -6.70 7.49
C GLY A 253 17.44 -7.70 8.42
N TYR A 254 18.53 -8.30 7.94
CA TYR A 254 19.28 -9.36 8.62
C TYR A 254 20.74 -9.44 8.16
N ASP A 255 21.58 -10.06 8.98
CA ASP A 255 22.92 -10.46 8.59
C ASP A 255 22.90 -11.83 7.90
N PRO A 256 23.18 -11.92 6.58
CA PRO A 256 23.18 -13.19 5.86
C PRO A 256 24.32 -14.14 6.29
N SER A 257 25.33 -13.64 7.02
CA SER A 257 26.36 -14.48 7.62
C SER A 257 25.90 -15.19 8.91
N GLN A 258 24.79 -14.74 9.49
CA GLN A 258 24.26 -15.26 10.75
C GLN A 258 22.91 -15.99 10.60
N THR A 259 22.06 -15.58 9.65
CA THR A 259 20.70 -16.13 9.47
C THR A 259 20.28 -16.22 7.99
N THR A 260 19.34 -17.12 7.67
CA THR A 260 18.93 -17.47 6.28
C THR A 260 17.78 -16.63 5.71
N GLY A 261 17.39 -15.51 6.33
CA GLY A 261 16.25 -14.70 5.89
C GLY A 261 14.86 -15.32 6.16
N GLU A 262 14.79 -16.57 6.61
CA GLU A 262 13.54 -17.25 6.95
C GLU A 262 12.71 -16.46 7.98
N GLY A 263 11.40 -16.32 7.71
CA GLY A 263 10.48 -15.54 8.55
C GLY A 263 10.71 -14.03 8.51
N LYS A 264 11.52 -13.53 7.56
CA LYS A 264 11.84 -12.10 7.40
C LYS A 264 11.26 -11.50 6.11
N LEU A 265 10.66 -12.31 5.24
CA LEU A 265 10.15 -11.92 3.93
C LEU A 265 8.61 -12.03 3.93
N PHE A 266 7.90 -10.96 3.57
CA PHE A 266 6.44 -10.94 3.52
C PHE A 266 5.91 -10.23 2.29
N LEU A 267 4.77 -10.70 1.79
CA LEU A 267 3.97 -10.04 0.76
C LEU A 267 2.60 -9.68 1.32
N VAL A 268 2.13 -8.48 1.00
CA VAL A 268 0.80 -7.98 1.40
C VAL A 268 -0.05 -7.80 0.13
N PRO A 269 -0.96 -8.71 -0.20
CA PRO A 269 -1.79 -8.56 -1.38
C PRO A 269 -2.79 -7.41 -1.15
N LYS A 270 -2.82 -6.45 -2.08
CA LYS A 270 -3.88 -5.45 -2.15
C LYS A 270 -5.17 -6.14 -2.54
N ARG A 271 -6.26 -5.85 -1.82
CA ARG A 271 -7.56 -6.53 -2.01
C ARG A 271 -8.56 -5.69 -2.80
N TYR A 272 -8.46 -4.37 -2.69
CA TYR A 272 -9.39 -3.46 -3.36
C TYR A 272 -8.68 -2.66 -4.45
N VAL A 273 -9.17 -2.83 -5.68
CA VAL A 273 -8.67 -2.12 -6.85
C VAL A 273 -9.07 -0.64 -6.76
N SER A 274 -8.11 0.24 -6.97
CA SER A 274 -8.35 1.67 -7.23
C SER A 274 -8.20 1.94 -8.72
N ASN A 275 -8.84 2.98 -9.23
CA ASN A 275 -8.68 3.39 -10.63
C ASN A 275 -7.25 3.82 -10.95
N MET A 276 -6.52 4.35 -9.95
CA MET A 276 -5.13 4.78 -10.12
C MET A 276 -4.14 3.60 -10.13
N ASP A 277 -4.61 2.37 -9.85
CA ASP A 277 -3.78 1.16 -9.95
C ASP A 277 -3.22 0.99 -11.36
N PHE A 278 -3.94 1.46 -12.38
CA PHE A 278 -3.61 1.28 -13.79
C PHE A 278 -3.50 2.62 -14.51
N LEU A 279 -2.48 2.74 -15.38
CA LEU A 279 -2.43 3.82 -16.36
C LEU A 279 -3.36 3.44 -17.52
N THR A 280 -4.53 4.08 -17.63
CA THR A 280 -5.51 3.78 -18.70
C THR A 280 -4.98 4.21 -20.08
N PRO A 281 -4.71 3.29 -21.02
CA PRO A 281 -4.23 3.66 -22.35
C PRO A 281 -5.12 4.71 -23.04
N GLN A 282 -4.53 5.75 -23.65
CA GLN A 282 -5.25 6.89 -24.29
C GLN A 282 -6.39 6.48 -25.23
N ARG A 283 -6.27 5.32 -25.89
CA ARG A 283 -7.31 4.75 -26.77
C ARG A 283 -8.63 4.43 -26.04
N HIS A 284 -8.66 4.45 -24.71
CA HIS A 284 -9.88 4.26 -23.93
C HIS A 284 -10.57 5.58 -23.58
N THR A 285 -9.85 6.70 -23.60
CA THR A 285 -10.32 7.96 -23.02
C THR A 285 -10.83 8.93 -24.08
N ASN A 286 -10.46 8.73 -25.34
CA ASN A 286 -10.77 9.66 -26.42
C ASN A 286 -12.03 9.32 -27.25
N ASP A 287 -12.80 8.32 -26.83
CA ASP A 287 -13.61 7.61 -27.79
C ASP A 287 -15.08 7.46 -27.36
N SER A 288 -15.94 8.25 -28.04
CA SER A 288 -17.26 7.75 -28.50
C SER A 288 -17.13 6.42 -29.27
N ILE A 289 -15.90 6.13 -29.71
CA ILE A 289 -15.43 4.92 -30.38
C ILE A 289 -15.15 3.74 -29.43
N ALA A 290 -15.16 3.86 -28.09
CA ALA A 290 -15.18 2.70 -27.18
C ALA A 290 -16.60 2.12 -27.11
N LYS A 291 -17.59 2.98 -27.38
CA LYS A 291 -18.97 2.59 -27.72
C LYS A 291 -19.04 1.97 -29.12
N GLU A 292 -18.31 2.52 -30.08
CA GLU A 292 -18.23 1.99 -31.46
C GLU A 292 -17.38 0.72 -31.58
N LEU A 293 -16.37 0.47 -30.73
CA LEU A 293 -15.58 -0.77 -30.70
C LEU A 293 -16.35 -1.92 -30.05
N ILE A 294 -17.25 -1.63 -29.10
CA ILE A 294 -18.22 -2.59 -28.56
C ILE A 294 -19.37 -2.87 -29.56
N GLU A 295 -19.70 -1.90 -30.43
CA GLU A 295 -20.71 -2.05 -31.48
C GLU A 295 -20.13 -2.55 -32.84
N SER A 296 -18.83 -2.35 -33.11
CA SER A 296 -18.13 -2.77 -34.33
C SER A 296 -17.49 -4.14 -34.19
N SER A 297 -17.07 -4.56 -32.99
CA SER A 297 -16.81 -5.99 -32.73
C SER A 297 -18.10 -6.83 -32.79
N ALA A 298 -19.27 -6.20 -32.64
CA ALA A 298 -20.58 -6.79 -32.93
C ALA A 298 -21.00 -6.72 -34.42
N GLN A 299 -20.24 -6.04 -35.30
CA GLN A 299 -20.54 -5.88 -36.73
C GLN A 299 -19.44 -6.34 -37.70
N GLU A 300 -18.18 -6.46 -37.29
CA GLU A 300 -17.04 -6.88 -38.12
C GLU A 300 -16.76 -8.39 -38.12
N LEU A 301 -17.61 -9.19 -37.47
CA LEU A 301 -17.78 -10.62 -37.80
C LEU A 301 -18.67 -10.84 -39.06
N LYS A 302 -18.89 -9.79 -39.87
CA LYS A 302 -19.63 -9.89 -41.14
C LYS A 302 -18.90 -9.37 -42.37
N THR A 303 -17.65 -8.91 -42.31
CA THR A 303 -17.01 -8.40 -43.54
C THR A 303 -15.49 -8.59 -43.60
N GLU A 304 -15.02 -9.83 -43.44
CA GLU A 304 -13.74 -10.24 -44.00
C GLU A 304 -13.88 -10.44 -45.52
N ASN A 305 -13.37 -9.48 -46.30
CA ASN A 305 -12.78 -9.78 -47.61
C ASN A 305 -11.90 -8.62 -48.10
N ASN A 306 -10.60 -8.92 -48.22
CA ASN A 306 -9.60 -8.26 -49.06
C ASN A 306 -9.17 -6.83 -48.69
N ASN A 307 -8.21 -6.69 -47.77
CA ASN A 307 -6.84 -6.29 -48.14
C ASN A 307 -5.93 -6.14 -46.91
N GLN A 308 -4.76 -6.75 -47.05
CA GLN A 308 -3.72 -6.97 -46.07
C GLN A 308 -3.10 -5.64 -45.61
N LYS A 309 -3.60 -5.08 -44.51
CA LYS A 309 -2.90 -4.03 -43.76
C LYS A 309 -2.28 -4.67 -42.54
N GLN A 310 -0.96 -4.88 -42.61
CA GLN A 310 -0.12 -5.39 -41.55
C GLN A 310 -0.29 -4.50 -40.31
N TRP A 311 -1.08 -4.98 -39.35
CA TRP A 311 -1.14 -4.41 -38.01
C TRP A 311 0.23 -4.58 -37.37
N SER A 312 0.75 -3.50 -36.77
CA SER A 312 1.95 -3.57 -35.93
C SER A 312 1.52 -4.14 -34.57
N PRO A 313 2.00 -5.33 -34.15
CA PRO A 313 1.54 -5.99 -32.92
C PRO A 313 1.97 -5.31 -31.62
N SER A 314 2.59 -4.13 -31.65
CA SER A 314 3.41 -3.66 -30.53
C SER A 314 2.67 -2.89 -29.44
N THR A 315 1.35 -2.71 -29.49
CA THR A 315 0.62 -2.06 -28.39
C THR A 315 -0.03 -3.08 -27.47
N HIS A 316 0.80 -3.82 -26.73
CA HIS A 316 0.46 -4.68 -25.59
C HIS A 316 -0.10 -3.91 -24.37
N ALA A 317 -0.74 -2.77 -24.60
CA ALA A 317 -1.37 -2.04 -23.51
C ALA A 317 -2.58 -2.84 -23.06
N VAL A 318 -2.64 -3.23 -21.80
CA VAL A 318 -3.76 -4.02 -21.26
C VAL A 318 -4.95 -3.09 -20.99
N LEU A 319 -6.18 -3.59 -21.14
CA LEU A 319 -7.37 -2.79 -20.84
C LEU A 319 -7.32 -2.37 -19.36
N ASN A 320 -7.56 -1.08 -19.03
CA ASN A 320 -7.80 -0.71 -17.63
C ASN A 320 -9.02 -1.50 -17.15
N PRO A 321 -8.86 -2.40 -16.18
CA PRO A 321 -9.92 -3.28 -15.74
C PRO A 321 -10.90 -2.54 -14.82
N TYR A 322 -11.36 -1.34 -15.13
CA TYR A 322 -12.41 -0.72 -14.32
C TYR A 322 -13.80 -1.17 -14.78
N ASP A 323 -14.17 -2.40 -14.41
CA ASP A 323 -15.59 -2.80 -14.30
C ASP A 323 -15.93 -2.98 -12.82
N ILE A 324 -16.72 -2.06 -12.29
CA ILE A 324 -17.24 -2.12 -10.91
C ILE A 324 -17.93 -3.46 -10.54
N LYS A 325 -18.31 -4.29 -11.53
CA LYS A 325 -18.92 -5.61 -11.33
C LYS A 325 -17.92 -6.76 -11.26
N ARG A 326 -16.68 -6.58 -11.73
CA ARG A 326 -15.64 -7.62 -11.74
C ARG A 326 -14.65 -7.36 -10.61
N LYS A 327 -14.31 -8.40 -9.86
CA LYS A 327 -13.24 -8.37 -8.86
C LYS A 327 -11.95 -8.74 -9.60
N TYR A 328 -11.05 -7.79 -9.82
CA TYR A 328 -9.87 -8.03 -10.67
C TYR A 328 -8.65 -8.55 -9.94
N TYR A 329 -8.53 -8.28 -8.64
CA TYR A 329 -7.61 -9.04 -7.79
C TYR A 329 -8.28 -10.35 -7.43
N ASP A 330 -7.91 -11.42 -8.14
CA ASP A 330 -8.42 -12.75 -7.87
C ASP A 330 -7.85 -13.27 -6.54
N ARG A 331 -8.74 -13.42 -5.55
CA ARG A 331 -8.39 -13.98 -4.25
C ARG A 331 -8.09 -15.48 -4.32
N HIS A 332 -8.72 -16.20 -5.26
CA HIS A 332 -8.49 -17.64 -5.42
C HIS A 332 -7.07 -17.92 -5.90
N MET A 333 -6.51 -17.05 -6.74
CA MET A 333 -5.14 -17.19 -7.21
C MET A 333 -4.11 -16.97 -6.10
N TRP A 334 -4.29 -16.00 -5.22
CA TRP A 334 -3.39 -15.87 -4.05
C TRP A 334 -3.38 -17.13 -3.19
N HIS A 335 -4.51 -17.85 -3.10
CA HIS A 335 -4.54 -19.16 -2.46
C HIS A 335 -3.83 -20.25 -3.28
N ALA A 336 -3.91 -20.20 -4.62
CA ALA A 336 -3.21 -21.13 -5.50
C ALA A 336 -1.68 -20.95 -5.43
N TYR A 337 -1.20 -19.70 -5.43
CA TYR A 337 0.23 -19.37 -5.35
C TYR A 337 0.80 -19.34 -3.93
N LYS A 338 -0.05 -19.46 -2.90
CA LYS A 338 0.38 -19.37 -1.49
C LYS A 338 1.52 -20.33 -1.17
N GLN A 339 1.46 -21.56 -1.69
CA GLN A 339 2.51 -22.54 -1.48
C GLN A 339 3.79 -22.14 -2.22
N ASN A 340 3.72 -21.78 -3.49
CA ASN A 340 4.89 -21.36 -4.28
C ASN A 340 5.59 -20.15 -3.64
N ILE A 341 4.82 -19.18 -3.16
CA ILE A 341 5.34 -18.00 -2.45
C ILE A 341 6.01 -18.42 -1.13
N ALA A 342 5.41 -19.36 -0.39
CA ALA A 342 6.00 -19.92 0.82
C ALA A 342 7.29 -20.71 0.54
N ASP A 343 7.36 -21.43 -0.58
CA ASP A 343 8.54 -22.18 -1.03
C ASP A 343 9.69 -21.23 -1.40
N LEU A 344 9.38 -20.00 -1.83
CA LEU A 344 10.35 -18.90 -1.99
C LEU A 344 10.73 -18.22 -0.66
N GLY A 345 10.23 -18.71 0.48
CA GLY A 345 10.52 -18.17 1.81
C GLY A 345 9.65 -16.98 2.24
N TYR A 346 8.68 -16.57 1.42
CA TYR A 346 7.78 -15.45 1.72
C TYR A 346 6.54 -15.88 2.50
N SER A 347 6.13 -15.06 3.46
CA SER A 347 4.84 -15.20 4.15
C SER A 347 3.80 -14.20 3.63
N ILE A 348 2.60 -14.66 3.32
CA ILE A 348 1.52 -13.77 2.87
C ILE A 348 0.79 -13.19 4.08
N ILE A 349 0.68 -11.85 4.13
CA ILE A 349 -0.11 -11.13 5.13
C ILE A 349 -1.52 -10.92 4.58
N GLU A 350 -2.36 -11.95 4.73
CA GLU A 350 -3.69 -11.93 4.13
C GLU A 350 -4.61 -10.90 4.80
N TYR A 351 -4.57 -10.80 6.13
CA TYR A 351 -5.56 -10.06 6.91
C TYR A 351 -5.11 -8.65 7.32
N GLY A 352 -4.02 -8.15 6.75
CA GLY A 352 -3.44 -6.86 7.13
C GLY A 352 -2.83 -6.85 8.54
N TRP A 353 -2.50 -8.02 9.09
CA TRP A 353 -1.91 -8.20 10.43
C TRP A 353 -0.71 -9.14 10.38
N PHE A 354 0.34 -8.80 11.14
CA PHE A 354 1.48 -9.69 11.39
C PHE A 354 2.16 -9.34 12.72
N VAL A 355 3.02 -10.24 13.19
CA VAL A 355 3.87 -10.01 14.35
C VAL A 355 5.33 -10.10 13.92
N MET A 356 6.15 -9.15 14.37
CA MET A 356 7.59 -9.17 14.12
C MET A 356 8.33 -8.80 15.40
N ASP A 357 9.25 -9.65 15.85
CA ASP A 357 10.05 -9.43 17.06
C ASP A 357 9.19 -9.09 18.31
N GLY A 358 8.01 -9.69 18.40
CA GLY A 358 7.04 -9.49 19.48
C GLY A 358 6.22 -8.20 19.41
N ILE A 359 6.35 -7.41 18.33
CA ILE A 359 5.59 -6.20 18.06
C ILE A 359 4.42 -6.54 17.11
N THR A 360 3.21 -6.09 17.44
CA THR A 360 2.03 -6.25 16.59
C THR A 360 1.96 -5.14 15.55
N PHE A 361 1.84 -5.54 14.29
CA PHE A 361 1.72 -4.64 13.16
C PHE A 361 0.38 -4.84 12.44
N THR A 362 -0.13 -3.73 11.91
CA THR A 362 -1.07 -3.76 10.78
C THR A 362 -0.42 -3.19 9.54
N VAL A 363 -0.84 -3.66 8.37
CA VAL A 363 -0.42 -3.12 7.08
C VAL A 363 -1.58 -3.13 6.09
N GLU A 364 -1.80 -1.99 5.44
CA GLU A 364 -2.85 -1.80 4.44
C GLU A 364 -2.29 -1.02 3.24
N ILE A 365 -2.83 -1.28 2.04
CA ILE A 365 -2.40 -0.64 0.79
C ILE A 365 -3.58 0.15 0.22
N CYS A 366 -3.44 1.47 0.18
CA CYS A 366 -4.45 2.41 -0.33
C CYS A 366 -5.87 1.99 0.12
N LEU A 367 -6.77 1.69 -0.84
CA LEU A 367 -8.18 1.41 -0.57
C LEU A 367 -8.44 0.29 0.44
N ASP A 368 -7.49 -0.60 0.68
CA ASP A 368 -7.61 -1.59 1.75
C ASP A 368 -7.85 -0.92 3.12
N HIS A 369 -7.22 0.24 3.35
CA HIS A 369 -7.42 1.06 4.54
C HIS A 369 -8.83 1.64 4.60
N ASP A 370 -9.32 2.22 3.50
CA ASP A 370 -10.69 2.75 3.43
C ASP A 370 -11.75 1.66 3.65
N LYS A 371 -11.43 0.43 3.24
CA LYS A 371 -12.26 -0.76 3.51
C LYS A 371 -12.04 -1.36 4.89
N ARG A 372 -11.16 -0.77 5.70
CA ARG A 372 -10.92 -1.07 7.11
C ARG A 372 -10.57 -2.55 7.32
N ILE A 373 -9.75 -3.13 6.44
CA ILE A 373 -9.49 -4.57 6.45
C ILE A 373 -8.93 -5.00 7.79
N ALA A 374 -7.88 -4.32 8.27
CA ALA A 374 -7.24 -4.66 9.53
C ALA A 374 -8.22 -4.55 10.71
N LEU A 375 -9.00 -3.47 10.77
CA LEU A 375 -10.00 -3.26 11.83
C LEU A 375 -11.11 -4.31 11.79
N ASN A 376 -11.67 -4.58 10.61
CA ASN A 376 -12.75 -5.56 10.45
C ASN A 376 -12.27 -6.97 10.83
N THR A 377 -11.04 -7.35 10.44
CA THR A 377 -10.44 -8.61 10.87
C THR A 377 -10.30 -8.67 12.39
N TYR A 378 -9.75 -7.62 13.02
CA TYR A 378 -9.59 -7.60 14.48
C TYR A 378 -10.93 -7.72 15.23
N LEU A 379 -11.96 -6.99 14.77
CA LEU A 379 -13.29 -7.06 15.37
C LEU A 379 -13.95 -8.43 15.18
N ALA A 380 -13.81 -9.03 13.99
CA ALA A 380 -14.30 -10.38 13.73
C ALA A 380 -13.58 -11.41 14.62
N ASP A 381 -12.26 -11.30 14.72
CA ASP A 381 -11.44 -12.19 15.54
C ASP A 381 -11.80 -12.10 17.03
N ALA A 382 -11.98 -10.88 17.54
CA ALA A 382 -12.44 -10.64 18.91
C ALA A 382 -13.85 -11.22 19.17
N ALA A 383 -14.76 -11.13 18.19
CA ALA A 383 -16.12 -11.65 18.30
C ALA A 383 -16.20 -13.19 18.19
N LEU A 384 -15.30 -13.80 17.42
CA LEU A 384 -15.31 -15.24 17.09
C LEU A 384 -14.34 -16.09 17.93
N GLY A 385 -13.64 -15.48 18.89
CA GLY A 385 -12.78 -16.18 19.85
C GLY A 385 -11.34 -16.42 19.38
N SER A 386 -10.79 -15.50 18.60
CA SER A 386 -9.40 -15.47 18.15
C SER A 386 -8.93 -16.67 17.33
N GLN A 387 -9.62 -16.93 16.21
CA GLN A 387 -9.33 -18.04 15.30
C GLN A 387 -8.43 -17.64 14.13
N THR A 388 -8.22 -16.35 13.89
CA THR A 388 -7.47 -15.85 12.74
C THR A 388 -5.98 -16.00 12.98
N LEU A 389 -5.35 -16.80 12.13
CA LEU A 389 -3.90 -17.01 12.12
C LEU A 389 -3.21 -15.95 11.26
N ILE A 390 -2.20 -15.29 11.83
CA ILE A 390 -1.39 -14.25 11.20
C ILE A 390 0.09 -14.63 11.21
N PRO A 391 0.88 -14.24 10.20
CA PRO A 391 2.31 -14.51 10.20
C PRO A 391 3.02 -13.92 11.41
N SER A 392 3.97 -14.66 12.00
CA SER A 392 4.92 -14.17 12.99
C SER A 392 6.35 -14.43 12.52
N GLY A 393 7.17 -13.38 12.49
CA GLY A 393 8.59 -13.44 12.19
C GLY A 393 9.48 -12.93 13.33
N GLY A 394 10.79 -13.07 13.15
CA GLY A 394 11.82 -12.58 14.07
C GLY A 394 12.83 -13.63 14.53
N ASP A 395 13.89 -13.20 15.20
CA ASP A 395 15.04 -14.06 15.57
C ASP A 395 14.69 -15.13 16.63
N LEU A 396 13.52 -15.01 17.26
CA LEU A 396 13.05 -15.95 18.30
C LEU A 396 12.22 -17.11 17.76
N SER A 397 11.89 -17.14 16.47
CA SER A 397 11.11 -18.22 15.86
C SER A 397 11.95 -19.03 14.87
N SER A 398 12.35 -20.24 15.27
CA SER A 398 12.66 -21.30 14.32
C SER A 398 11.39 -21.62 13.52
N VAL A 399 11.33 -21.16 12.27
CA VAL A 399 10.37 -21.47 11.19
C VAL A 399 8.94 -20.91 11.36
N ASN A 400 8.56 -19.98 10.46
CA ASN A 400 7.20 -19.55 10.06
C ASN A 400 6.05 -19.95 11.00
N LYS A 401 5.98 -19.32 12.18
CA LYS A 401 4.86 -19.56 13.10
C LYS A 401 3.74 -18.60 12.78
N TYR A 402 2.61 -19.14 12.36
CA TYR A 402 1.38 -18.38 12.44
C TYR A 402 0.94 -18.31 13.91
N VAL A 403 0.48 -17.15 14.34
CA VAL A 403 -0.06 -16.90 15.69
C VAL A 403 -1.46 -16.32 15.57
N ASN A 404 -2.28 -16.46 16.61
CA ASN A 404 -3.54 -15.73 16.64
C ASN A 404 -3.27 -14.22 16.72
N ILE A 405 -4.18 -13.40 16.18
CA ILE A 405 -4.15 -11.96 16.39
C ILE A 405 -4.15 -11.69 17.91
N PRO A 406 -3.15 -10.99 18.45
CA PRO A 406 -3.12 -10.71 19.88
C PRO A 406 -4.35 -9.91 20.30
N ARG A 407 -4.85 -10.15 21.53
CA ARG A 407 -5.98 -9.39 22.10
C ARG A 407 -5.70 -7.90 22.24
N ARG A 408 -4.43 -7.49 22.15
CA ARG A 408 -4.05 -6.08 22.06
C ARG A 408 -4.08 -5.66 20.60
N GLN A 409 -4.60 -4.45 20.36
CA GLN A 409 -4.57 -3.82 19.04
C GLN A 409 -3.12 -3.57 18.56
N ALA A 410 -2.94 -3.10 17.32
CA ALA A 410 -1.63 -2.94 16.69
C ALA A 410 -0.78 -1.87 17.37
N GLN A 411 0.48 -2.17 17.64
CA GLN A 411 1.42 -1.19 18.21
C GLN A 411 1.89 -0.21 17.12
N ILE A 412 2.02 -0.70 15.87
CA ILE A 412 2.41 0.08 14.70
C ILE A 412 1.47 -0.28 13.52
N SER A 413 0.93 0.72 12.82
CA SER A 413 0.17 0.52 11.57
C SER A 413 0.93 1.13 10.41
N LEU A 414 1.03 0.41 9.30
CA LEU A 414 1.69 0.84 8.07
C LEU A 414 0.64 1.05 6.99
N VAL A 415 0.65 2.20 6.34
CA VAL A 415 -0.19 2.47 5.18
C VAL A 415 0.69 3.00 4.06
N SER A 416 0.75 2.23 2.97
CA SER A 416 1.36 2.67 1.71
C SER A 416 0.23 3.06 0.77
N SER A 417 0.25 4.27 0.23
CA SER A 417 -0.80 4.76 -0.66
C SER A 417 -0.23 5.58 -1.81
N ALA A 418 -1.13 5.86 -2.75
CA ALA A 418 -1.02 6.95 -3.70
C ALA A 418 -2.37 7.70 -3.63
N ASP A 419 -2.32 8.98 -3.28
CA ASP A 419 -3.46 9.91 -3.20
C ASP A 419 -4.62 9.47 -2.28
N MET A 420 -4.29 9.09 -1.04
CA MET A 420 -5.31 8.71 -0.07
C MET A 420 -5.02 9.29 1.31
N THR A 421 -6.09 9.71 1.97
CA THR A 421 -6.08 10.17 3.36
C THR A 421 -6.31 9.01 4.31
N VAL A 422 -5.66 9.00 5.48
CA VAL A 422 -5.99 8.02 6.52
C VAL A 422 -7.22 8.50 7.29
N SER A 423 -8.14 7.58 7.60
CA SER A 423 -9.29 7.84 8.46
C SER A 423 -9.09 7.19 9.83
N ALA A 424 -9.25 7.97 10.90
CA ALA A 424 -9.24 7.45 12.26
C ALA A 424 -10.20 6.25 12.48
N SER A 425 -11.31 6.22 11.73
CA SER A 425 -12.35 5.19 11.83
C SER A 425 -11.94 3.82 11.25
N ALA A 426 -10.82 3.76 10.55
CA ALA A 426 -10.27 2.54 9.96
C ALA A 426 -9.16 1.89 10.82
N LEU A 427 -8.76 2.53 11.93
CA LEU A 427 -7.56 2.15 12.67
C LEU A 427 -7.82 1.10 13.74
N ALA A 428 -7.01 0.04 13.72
CA ALA A 428 -6.91 -0.96 14.79
C ALA A 428 -5.62 -0.79 15.60
N LEU A 429 -5.33 0.42 16.06
CA LEU A 429 -4.12 0.75 16.85
C LEU A 429 -4.31 0.46 18.33
N ALA A 430 -3.24 0.32 19.11
CA ALA A 430 -3.25 0.27 20.57
C ALA A 430 -3.30 1.67 21.21
N ASN A 431 -3.47 1.77 22.53
CA ASN A 431 -3.17 3.02 23.21
C ASN A 431 -1.68 3.33 23.07
N ASP A 432 -1.34 4.57 22.72
CA ASP A 432 0.01 5.01 22.33
C ASP A 432 0.56 4.33 21.06
N GLY A 433 -0.28 3.60 20.34
CA GLY A 433 0.03 3.01 19.03
C GLY A 433 0.20 4.10 17.96
N THR A 434 0.99 3.81 16.93
CA THR A 434 1.35 4.80 15.90
C THR A 434 1.03 4.30 14.51
N ILE A 435 0.45 5.15 13.66
CA ILE A 435 0.35 4.91 12.23
C ILE A 435 1.47 5.65 11.48
N ILE A 436 2.00 5.01 10.45
CA ILE A 436 2.92 5.55 9.46
C ILE A 436 2.21 5.51 8.10
N LEU A 437 1.89 6.67 7.55
CA LEU A 437 1.37 6.81 6.19
C LEU A 437 2.50 7.27 5.27
N GLN A 438 2.62 6.63 4.11
CA GLN A 438 3.43 7.10 2.99
C GLN A 438 2.58 7.18 1.73
N ASP A 439 2.30 8.40 1.31
CA ASP A 439 1.62 8.75 0.06
C ASP A 439 2.65 9.04 -1.05
N GLY A 440 2.41 8.46 -2.23
CA GLY A 440 3.20 8.64 -3.45
C GLY A 440 2.75 9.77 -4.37
N VAL A 441 1.64 10.46 -4.10
CA VAL A 441 1.12 11.52 -4.98
C VAL A 441 1.34 12.91 -4.39
N SER A 442 1.08 13.08 -3.11
CA SER A 442 1.24 14.37 -2.45
C SER A 442 2.63 14.53 -1.83
N ALA A 443 3.24 15.71 -1.99
CA ALA A 443 4.36 16.17 -1.15
C ALA A 443 3.91 17.22 -0.12
N ALA A 444 2.59 17.36 0.06
CA ALA A 444 2.03 18.35 0.97
C ALA A 444 2.56 18.13 2.39
N PRO A 445 2.71 19.21 3.17
CA PRO A 445 2.98 19.09 4.59
C PRO A 445 1.82 18.32 5.26
N VAL A 446 2.15 17.58 6.32
CA VAL A 446 1.17 16.90 7.17
C VAL A 446 0.09 17.88 7.58
N ASN A 447 -1.14 17.58 7.21
CA ASN A 447 -2.33 18.33 7.55
C ASN A 447 -3.33 17.38 8.21
N MET A 448 -3.91 17.82 9.31
CA MET A 448 -4.89 17.05 10.06
C MET A 448 -6.18 17.84 10.11
N THR A 449 -7.22 17.35 9.44
CA THR A 449 -8.52 18.01 9.36
C THR A 449 -9.57 17.18 10.09
N TYR A 450 -10.51 17.86 10.75
CA TYR A 450 -11.67 17.23 11.37
C TYR A 450 -12.88 17.55 10.49
N GLU A 451 -13.30 16.58 9.71
CA GLU A 451 -14.29 16.77 8.64
C GLU A 451 -15.50 15.89 8.85
N ARG A 452 -16.62 16.31 8.26
CA ARG A 452 -17.89 15.60 8.36
C ARG A 452 -18.09 14.71 7.14
N GLU A 453 -18.12 13.41 7.37
CA GLU A 453 -18.40 12.38 6.37
C GLU A 453 -19.70 11.67 6.68
N CYS A 454 -20.68 11.74 5.76
CA CYS A 454 -21.96 11.02 5.85
C CYS A 454 -22.53 10.93 7.28
N TYR A 455 -22.65 12.10 7.94
CA TYR A 455 -23.16 12.33 9.30
C TYR A 455 -22.22 12.10 10.48
N THR A 456 -21.05 11.49 10.28
CA THR A 456 -20.02 11.33 11.33
C THR A 456 -18.91 12.35 11.15
N TRP A 457 -18.29 12.78 12.25
CA TRP A 457 -17.07 13.58 12.18
C TRP A 457 -15.87 12.65 12.35
N ASN A 458 -14.91 12.74 11.44
CA ASN A 458 -13.72 11.91 11.43
C ASN A 458 -12.48 12.79 11.30
N TRP A 459 -11.39 12.34 11.88
CA TRP A 459 -10.06 12.89 11.59
C TRP A 459 -9.56 12.32 10.28
N HIS A 460 -9.18 13.22 9.39
CA HIS A 460 -8.48 12.96 8.14
C HIS A 460 -7.05 13.45 8.25
N PHE A 461 -6.15 12.66 7.70
CA PHE A 461 -4.74 12.99 7.66
C PHE A 461 -4.29 13.03 6.21
N GLU A 462 -3.77 14.18 5.78
CA GLU A 462 -3.40 14.50 4.40
C GLU A 462 -1.95 14.99 4.33
N GLY A 463 -1.13 14.34 3.52
CA GLY A 463 0.27 14.73 3.37
C GLY A 463 1.11 13.60 2.81
N GLY A 464 2.32 13.93 2.36
CA GLY A 464 3.19 12.93 1.73
C GLY A 464 3.65 11.82 2.66
N THR A 465 4.18 12.16 3.84
CA THR A 465 4.58 11.17 4.85
C THR A 465 4.08 11.65 6.18
N GLU A 466 3.38 10.79 6.90
CA GLU A 466 2.76 11.15 8.17
C GLU A 466 3.02 10.10 9.23
N VAL A 467 3.27 10.55 10.44
CA VAL A 467 3.40 9.68 11.61
C VAL A 467 2.51 10.23 12.70
N ILE A 468 1.47 9.49 13.06
CA ILE A 468 0.44 9.95 13.99
C ILE A 468 0.31 8.94 15.11
N GLN A 469 0.50 9.42 16.34
CA GLN A 469 0.30 8.60 17.53
C GLN A 469 -1.14 8.75 18.04
N ARG A 470 -1.79 7.64 18.39
CA ARG A 470 -3.10 7.63 19.01
C ARG A 470 -2.99 7.49 20.53
N ARG A 471 -3.64 8.37 21.28
CA ARG A 471 -3.75 8.29 22.74
C ARG A 471 -5.21 8.13 23.15
N ALA A 472 -5.50 7.13 23.97
CA ALA A 472 -6.80 6.92 24.57
C ALA A 472 -6.88 7.71 25.90
N ILE A 473 -7.94 8.49 26.04
CA ILE A 473 -8.32 9.15 27.29
C ILE A 473 -9.55 8.45 27.80
N VAL A 474 -9.36 7.69 28.88
CA VAL A 474 -10.45 6.97 29.55
C VAL A 474 -10.81 7.73 30.82
N THR A 475 -12.01 8.27 30.85
CA THR A 475 -12.63 8.86 32.04
C THR A 475 -13.72 7.91 32.55
N PRO A 476 -14.29 8.15 33.76
CA PRO A 476 -15.41 7.34 34.25
C PRO A 476 -16.66 7.35 33.34
N THR A 477 -16.81 8.37 32.48
CA THR A 477 -18.01 8.58 31.66
C THR A 477 -17.76 8.51 30.16
N GLU A 478 -16.49 8.53 29.72
CA GLU A 478 -16.15 8.74 28.33
C GLU A 478 -14.82 8.07 27.96
N VAL A 479 -14.75 7.56 26.74
CA VAL A 479 -13.52 7.13 26.08
C VAL A 479 -13.32 7.99 24.85
N GLU A 480 -12.28 8.81 24.85
CA GLU A 480 -11.90 9.66 23.73
C GLU A 480 -10.55 9.21 23.15
N PHE A 481 -10.39 9.34 21.83
CA PHE A 481 -9.09 9.14 21.18
C PHE A 481 -8.54 10.47 20.68
N GLN A 482 -7.33 10.80 21.11
CA GLN A 482 -6.54 11.92 20.60
C GLN A 482 -5.51 11.44 19.60
N TYR A 483 -5.28 12.25 18.56
CA TYR A 483 -4.31 11.99 17.49
C TYR A 483 -3.23 13.05 17.50
N ILE A 484 -1.98 12.63 17.64
CA ILE A 484 -0.82 13.50 17.83
C ILE A 484 0.09 13.36 16.61
N PRO A 485 0.05 14.29 15.65
CA PRO A 485 0.97 14.27 14.52
C PRO A 485 2.40 14.52 15.00
N ARG A 486 3.33 13.73 14.50
CA ARG A 486 4.76 13.87 14.76
C ARG A 486 5.40 14.70 13.65
N ARG A 487 6.47 15.41 13.98
CA ARG A 487 7.26 16.18 13.01
C ARG A 487 8.50 15.39 12.64
N GLY A 488 8.72 15.22 11.34
CA GLY A 488 9.94 14.61 10.80
C GLY A 488 10.89 15.65 10.22
N LYS A 489 12.19 15.29 10.18
CA LYS A 489 13.24 16.03 9.48
C LYS A 489 13.32 15.52 8.05
N LYS A 490 13.33 16.43 7.07
CA LYS A 490 13.40 16.09 5.65
C LYS A 490 14.85 16.11 5.17
N TYR A 491 15.24 15.12 4.38
CA TYR A 491 16.54 15.08 3.71
C TYR A 491 16.34 14.78 2.23
N SER A 492 16.98 15.56 1.37
CA SER A 492 17.06 15.23 -0.06
C SER A 492 17.77 13.89 -0.25
N VAL A 493 17.26 13.08 -1.18
CA VAL A 493 17.90 11.82 -1.60
C VAL A 493 19.09 12.08 -2.52
N PHE A 494 18.96 13.01 -3.48
CA PHE A 494 19.89 13.15 -4.61
C PHE A 494 20.66 14.47 -4.68
N GLU A 495 20.68 15.26 -3.61
CA GLU A 495 21.31 16.59 -3.57
C GLU A 495 20.91 17.45 -4.80
N GLU A 496 21.80 18.28 -5.35
CA GLU A 496 21.47 19.29 -6.36
C GLU A 496 21.06 18.72 -7.74
N ASN A 497 21.22 17.40 -7.99
CA ASN A 497 21.05 16.80 -9.32
C ASN A 497 19.91 15.80 -9.43
N TRP A 498 18.93 15.85 -8.53
CA TRP A 498 17.85 14.86 -8.45
C TRP A 498 17.08 14.64 -9.76
N LYS A 499 16.86 15.69 -10.56
CA LYS A 499 16.17 15.56 -11.86
C LYS A 499 16.92 14.65 -12.83
N LYS A 500 18.25 14.69 -12.80
CA LYS A 500 19.09 13.83 -13.63
C LYS A 500 19.04 12.38 -13.13
N SER A 501 19.00 12.17 -11.81
CA SER A 501 18.92 10.84 -11.21
C SER A 501 17.59 10.15 -11.47
N LEU A 502 16.50 10.91 -11.53
CA LEU A 502 15.15 10.38 -11.82
C LEU A 502 14.80 10.32 -13.30
N GLY A 503 15.48 11.09 -14.15
CA GLY A 503 15.11 11.28 -15.55
C GLY A 503 14.97 9.95 -16.29
N GLY A 504 13.78 9.72 -16.85
CA GLY A 504 13.44 8.46 -17.53
C GLY A 504 13.10 7.30 -16.61
N VAL A 505 12.76 7.57 -15.33
CA VAL A 505 12.27 6.57 -14.37
C VAL A 505 11.02 7.07 -13.63
N PHE A 506 11.08 8.28 -13.08
CA PHE A 506 9.97 8.94 -12.41
C PHE A 506 9.80 10.38 -12.92
N SER A 507 8.61 10.95 -12.75
CA SER A 507 8.39 12.35 -13.11
C SER A 507 9.22 13.30 -12.25
N THR A 508 9.85 14.28 -12.88
CA THR A 508 10.55 15.38 -12.21
C THR A 508 9.77 16.70 -12.25
N ALA A 509 8.57 16.68 -12.82
CA ALA A 509 7.68 17.84 -12.92
C ALA A 509 7.04 18.24 -11.59
N LEU A 510 6.87 17.30 -10.64
CA LEU A 510 6.09 17.54 -9.43
C LEU A 510 6.92 17.92 -8.21
N TYR A 511 7.74 17.01 -7.67
CA TYR A 511 8.54 17.32 -6.49
C TYR A 511 9.82 16.48 -6.38
N GLU A 512 10.80 17.06 -5.66
CA GLU A 512 12.08 16.42 -5.34
C GLU A 512 11.89 15.24 -4.36
N PRO A 513 12.49 14.07 -4.63
CA PRO A 513 12.47 12.93 -3.72
C PRO A 513 13.19 13.22 -2.40
N LYS A 514 12.54 12.84 -1.29
CA LYS A 514 13.02 13.12 0.07
C LYS A 514 12.80 11.91 0.97
N ILE A 515 13.66 11.74 1.95
CA ILE A 515 13.32 10.94 3.12
C ILE A 515 12.83 11.86 4.24
N VAL A 516 11.87 11.39 5.02
CA VAL A 516 11.37 12.07 6.22
C VAL A 516 11.64 11.17 7.42
N VAL A 517 12.59 11.58 8.25
CA VAL A 517 13.02 10.82 9.44
C VAL A 517 12.38 11.42 10.68
N TYR A 518 11.68 10.59 11.45
CA TYR A 518 11.03 10.98 12.69
C TYR A 518 11.94 10.69 13.89
N GLU A 519 11.67 11.34 15.02
CA GLU A 519 12.39 11.03 16.26
C GLU A 519 11.95 9.64 16.80
N PRO A 520 12.87 8.84 17.37
CA PRO A 520 12.53 7.56 17.97
C PRO A 520 11.42 7.70 19.03
N THR A 521 10.41 6.84 18.95
CA THR A 521 9.22 6.84 19.81
C THR A 521 9.09 5.49 20.51
N GLY A 522 8.62 5.50 21.76
CA GLY A 522 8.39 4.27 22.51
C GLY A 522 7.35 3.37 21.84
N ILE A 523 7.60 2.06 21.83
CA ILE A 523 6.61 1.08 21.35
C ILE A 523 5.53 0.93 22.42
N ALA A 524 4.25 1.04 22.02
CA ALA A 524 3.09 0.84 22.89
C ALA A 524 3.19 -0.48 23.68
N GLN A 525 2.83 -0.50 24.96
CA GLN A 525 3.07 -1.66 25.83
C GLN A 525 1.94 -2.68 25.82
#